data_AF-A0A969B002-F1
#
_entry.id   AF-A0A969B002-F1
#
_cell.length_a   1.000
_cell.length_b   1.000
_cell.length_c   1.000
_cell.angle_alpha   90.00
_cell.angle_beta   90.00
_cell.angle_gamma   90.00
#
_symmetry.space_group_name_H-M   'P 1'
#
loop_
_entity.id
_entity.type
_entity.pdbx_description
1 polymer ?
#
loop_
_entity_poly.entity_id
_entity_poly.type
_entity_poly.pdbx_seq_one_letter_code
_entity_poly.pdbx_strand_id
1 'polypeptide(L)'
;MKATLLVFLCIFSYGMVAAQEESRSISGRVLDERSIPIGDVSIHQPASGTGVISDSLGRFNIKIDLSAGQLLIFRHILFTGKKIDLRTHDYDAELIVVMKDSMRVLDQINVTDLREGEMGKNASTYVLDPMHAKFIPSPFQDISSLLITLPGVSARNELSTGYAVRGGNYDENLVYVNNFPIYRPQIVTSGQQEGLSFINTDLVQGINFSSGGWEAKYGDGLASTLNVQYKTPDKMAGSLNIGLLGGSAHLEGTGRDSRFSYLIGGRLKSSTYLLNTLETKGEYRPRFADVQAYFNYDMSQKEVVARPKLAC
;
A
#
# COMPACT_ATOMS: atom_id res chain seq x y z
N MET A 1 42.26 41.76 51.36
CA MET A 1 42.55 40.56 50.54
C MET A 1 42.34 39.24 51.28
N LYS A 2 42.72 39.09 52.56
CA LYS A 2 42.51 37.81 53.28
C LYS A 2 41.04 37.47 53.56
N ALA A 3 40.20 38.46 53.87
CA ALA A 3 38.77 38.24 54.15
C ALA A 3 37.94 37.89 52.90
N THR A 4 38.26 38.47 51.74
CA THR A 4 37.58 38.18 50.47
C THR A 4 37.92 36.78 49.93
N LEU A 5 39.13 36.28 50.17
CA LEU A 5 39.52 34.91 49.82
C LEU A 5 38.74 33.87 50.63
N LEU A 6 38.45 34.16 51.91
CA LEU A 6 37.78 33.25 52.83
C LEU A 6 36.27 33.11 52.50
N VAL A 7 35.64 34.20 52.06
CA VAL A 7 34.25 34.18 51.56
C VAL A 7 34.14 33.38 50.26
N PHE A 8 35.10 33.51 49.35
CA PHE A 8 35.11 32.76 48.09
C PHE A 8 35.31 31.24 48.33
N LEU A 9 36.14 30.87 49.32
CA LEU A 9 36.34 29.48 49.73
C LEU A 9 35.07 28.86 50.36
N CYS A 10 34.32 29.62 51.15
CA CYS A 10 33.06 29.17 51.74
C CYS A 10 31.92 29.05 50.72
N ILE A 11 31.89 29.87 49.68
CA ILE A 11 30.90 29.74 48.58
C ILE A 11 31.24 28.52 47.71
N PHE A 12 32.54 28.23 47.51
CA PHE A 12 32.97 27.05 46.76
C PHE A 12 32.71 25.72 47.51
N SER A 13 32.82 25.71 48.85
CA SER A 13 32.47 24.54 49.65
C SER A 13 30.96 24.29 49.72
N TYR A 14 30.12 25.34 49.68
CA TYR A 14 28.66 25.19 49.60
C TYR A 14 28.20 24.61 48.24
N GLY A 15 28.90 24.96 47.15
CA GLY A 15 28.61 24.42 45.82
C GLY A 15 28.86 22.92 45.67
N MET A 16 29.83 22.36 46.43
CA MET A 16 30.12 20.93 46.38
C MET A 16 29.12 20.05 47.15
N VAL A 17 28.41 20.60 48.14
CA VAL A 17 27.41 19.85 48.91
C VAL A 17 26.11 19.65 48.11
N ALA A 18 25.78 20.57 47.21
CA ALA A 18 24.57 20.51 46.37
C ALA A 18 24.69 19.60 45.13
N ALA A 19 25.83 18.93 44.92
CA ALA A 19 26.10 18.09 43.76
C ALA A 19 26.17 16.58 44.07
N GLN A 20 25.63 16.13 45.21
CA GLN A 20 25.50 14.70 45.48
C GLN A 20 24.31 14.15 44.68
N GLU A 21 24.58 13.56 43.52
CA GLU A 21 23.64 12.68 42.83
C GLU A 21 23.29 11.52 43.77
N GLU A 22 22.07 11.51 44.31
CA GLU A 22 21.53 10.40 45.09
C GLU A 22 21.28 9.20 44.17
N SER A 23 22.36 8.51 43.82
CA SER A 23 22.31 7.27 43.04
C SER A 23 22.27 6.06 43.96
N ARG A 24 21.40 5.08 43.67
CA ARG A 24 21.30 3.82 44.42
C ARG A 24 21.40 2.64 43.48
N SER A 25 22.12 1.61 43.89
CA SER A 25 22.23 0.36 43.13
C SER A 25 21.07 -0.55 43.50
N ILE A 26 20.40 -1.12 42.50
CA ILE A 26 19.33 -2.10 42.65
C ILE A 26 19.81 -3.38 41.98
N SER A 27 19.80 -4.45 42.76
CA SER A 27 20.07 -5.80 42.27
C SER A 27 18.77 -6.60 42.28
N GLY A 28 18.59 -7.43 41.27
CA GLY A 28 17.37 -8.20 41.13
C GLY A 28 17.49 -9.35 40.16
N ARG A 29 16.39 -10.09 40.00
CA ARG A 29 16.27 -11.20 39.06
C ARG A 29 14.96 -11.13 38.28
N VAL A 30 15.05 -11.46 37.00
CA VAL A 30 13.90 -11.55 36.10
C VAL A 30 13.57 -13.01 35.84
N LEU A 31 12.31 -13.39 36.07
CA LEU A 31 11.79 -14.75 35.98
C LEU A 31 10.54 -14.81 35.10
N ASP A 32 10.22 -15.96 34.53
CA ASP A 32 8.92 -16.23 33.88
C ASP A 32 7.86 -16.70 34.90
N GLU A 33 6.61 -16.90 34.45
CA GLU A 33 5.52 -17.41 35.32
C GLU A 33 5.77 -18.82 35.88
N ARG A 34 6.76 -19.56 35.35
CA ARG A 34 7.18 -20.89 35.80
C ARG A 34 8.44 -20.85 36.68
N SER A 35 8.87 -19.65 37.10
CA SER A 35 10.09 -19.42 37.90
C SER A 35 11.41 -19.75 37.17
N ILE A 36 11.41 -19.76 35.84
CA ILE A 36 12.62 -19.94 35.01
C ILE A 36 13.28 -18.57 34.79
N PRO A 37 14.61 -18.45 34.95
CA PRO A 37 15.30 -17.18 34.73
C PRO A 37 15.25 -16.73 33.26
N ILE A 38 15.07 -15.43 33.05
CA ILE A 38 15.02 -14.81 31.73
C ILE A 38 16.27 -13.93 31.53
N GLY A 39 17.14 -14.35 30.62
CA GLY A 39 18.28 -13.56 30.17
C GLY A 39 17.91 -12.51 29.12
N ASP A 40 18.85 -11.62 28.83
CA ASP A 40 18.75 -10.61 27.76
C ASP A 40 17.57 -9.62 27.90
N VAL A 41 17.05 -9.44 29.11
CA VAL A 41 16.00 -8.46 29.40
C VAL A 41 16.63 -7.08 29.50
N SER A 42 16.16 -6.14 28.68
CA SER A 42 16.56 -4.75 28.74
C SER A 42 15.84 -4.05 29.89
N ILE A 43 16.61 -3.51 30.82
CA ILE A 43 16.13 -2.86 32.04
C ILE A 43 16.65 -1.44 32.01
N HIS A 44 15.77 -0.44 31.98
CA HIS A 44 16.19 0.95 31.93
C HIS A 44 15.30 1.87 32.73
N GLN A 45 15.90 2.96 33.20
CA GLN A 45 15.23 4.07 33.85
C GLN A 45 14.98 5.16 32.79
N PRO A 46 13.73 5.44 32.40
CA PRO A 46 13.43 6.35 31.29
C PRO A 46 13.92 7.78 31.50
N ALA A 47 13.93 8.24 32.75
CA ALA A 47 14.22 9.63 33.08
C ALA A 47 15.72 9.96 33.09
N SER A 48 16.57 9.01 33.51
CA SER A 48 18.03 9.17 33.53
C SER A 48 18.70 8.63 32.25
N GLY A 49 18.01 7.78 31.49
CA GLY A 49 18.58 7.09 30.33
C GLY A 49 19.55 5.96 30.70
N THR A 50 19.70 5.62 31.98
CA THR A 50 20.55 4.51 32.41
C THR A 50 19.85 3.17 32.16
N GLY A 51 20.60 2.18 31.70
CA GLY A 51 20.06 0.84 31.45
C GLY A 51 21.11 -0.26 31.47
N VAL A 52 20.66 -1.46 31.79
CA VAL A 52 21.46 -2.69 31.85
C VAL A 52 20.68 -3.85 31.23
N ILE A 53 21.37 -4.96 31.00
CA ILE A 53 20.79 -6.18 30.45
C ILE A 53 20.96 -7.30 31.48
N SER A 54 19.95 -8.16 31.65
CA SER A 54 20.05 -9.31 32.56
C SER A 54 20.99 -10.40 32.03
N ASP A 55 21.71 -11.07 32.92
CA ASP A 55 22.57 -12.22 32.58
C ASP A 55 21.75 -13.48 32.24
N SER A 56 22.40 -14.57 31.82
CA SER A 56 21.74 -15.84 31.50
C SER A 56 21.02 -16.50 32.69
N LEU A 57 21.29 -16.05 33.92
CA LEU A 57 20.60 -16.47 35.15
C LEU A 57 19.52 -15.45 35.57
N GLY A 58 19.20 -14.50 34.68
CA GLY A 58 18.19 -13.47 34.85
C GLY A 58 18.57 -12.37 35.84
N ARG A 59 19.81 -12.32 36.32
CA ARG A 59 20.26 -11.34 37.31
C ARG A 59 20.66 -10.04 36.65
N PHE A 60 20.39 -8.94 37.33
CA PHE A 60 20.80 -7.61 36.89
C PHE A 60 21.23 -6.75 38.08
N ASN A 61 22.07 -5.76 37.81
CA ASN A 61 22.39 -4.69 38.75
C ASN A 61 22.36 -3.37 37.98
N ILE A 62 21.49 -2.46 38.37
CA ILE A 62 21.35 -1.14 37.77
C ILE A 62 21.57 -0.05 38.83
N LYS A 63 22.33 0.98 38.48
CA LYS A 63 22.41 2.21 39.26
C LYS A 63 21.30 3.15 38.79
N ILE A 64 20.38 3.48 39.70
CA ILE A 64 19.30 4.42 39.44
C ILE A 64 19.62 5.77 40.05
N ASP A 65 19.20 6.84 39.39
CA ASP A 65 19.24 8.20 39.92
C ASP A 65 17.88 8.51 40.57
N LEU A 66 17.85 8.68 41.89
CA LEU A 66 16.61 8.92 42.62
C LEU A 66 16.00 10.28 42.30
N SER A 67 16.82 11.26 41.86
CA SER A 67 16.36 12.61 41.53
C SER A 67 15.62 12.68 40.18
N ALA A 68 15.98 11.80 39.23
CA ALA A 68 15.35 11.70 37.92
C ALA A 68 14.02 10.91 37.96
N GLY A 69 13.81 10.04 38.95
CA GLY A 69 12.55 9.37 39.22
C GLY A 69 12.62 7.84 39.28
N GLN A 70 11.78 7.21 40.08
CA GLN A 70 11.95 5.83 40.56
C GLN A 70 11.24 4.75 39.72
N LEU A 71 11.12 4.95 38.40
CA LEU A 71 10.45 4.01 37.48
C LEU A 71 11.46 3.18 36.68
N LEU A 72 11.36 1.86 36.76
CA LEU A 72 12.08 0.92 35.90
C LEU A 72 11.17 0.27 34.86
N ILE A 73 11.66 0.17 33.63
CA ILE A 73 10.99 -0.50 32.53
C ILE A 73 11.80 -1.71 32.09
N PHE A 74 11.15 -2.87 32.10
CA PHE A 74 11.67 -4.16 31.66
C PHE A 74 11.09 -4.48 30.28
N ARG A 75 11.95 -4.76 29.29
CA ARG A 75 11.55 -5.12 27.92
C ARG A 75 12.30 -6.35 27.44
N HIS A 76 11.58 -7.21 26.74
CA HIS A 76 12.14 -8.37 26.06
C HIS A 76 11.29 -8.68 24.81
N ILE A 77 11.87 -9.34 23.81
CA ILE A 77 11.15 -9.64 22.55
C ILE A 77 10.07 -10.72 22.71
N LEU A 78 10.33 -11.70 23.58
CA LEU A 78 9.42 -12.84 23.84
C LEU A 78 8.44 -12.60 25.00
N PHE A 79 8.62 -11.54 25.79
CA PHE A 79 7.80 -11.30 27.00
C PHE A 79 7.12 -9.94 26.95
N THR A 80 5.97 -9.85 27.62
CA THR A 80 5.24 -8.60 27.78
C THR A 80 6.03 -7.67 28.70
N GLY A 81 6.36 -6.47 28.21
CA GLY A 81 7.13 -5.49 28.97
C GLY A 81 6.44 -5.10 30.27
N LYS A 82 7.22 -4.92 31.33
CA LYS A 82 6.71 -4.63 32.69
C LYS A 82 7.30 -3.32 33.19
N LYS A 83 6.49 -2.54 33.91
CA LYS A 83 6.92 -1.29 34.56
C LYS A 83 6.83 -1.48 36.06
N ILE A 84 7.87 -1.12 36.80
CA ILE A 84 7.92 -1.21 38.27
C ILE A 84 8.28 0.15 38.82
N ASP A 85 7.47 0.59 39.78
CA ASP A 85 7.73 1.79 40.56
C ASP A 85 8.43 1.39 41.86
N LEU A 86 9.58 2.01 42.14
CA LEU A 86 10.45 1.66 43.26
C LEU A 86 10.21 2.51 44.51
N ARG A 87 9.21 3.42 44.49
CA ARG A 87 8.85 4.26 45.64
C ARG A 87 8.61 3.49 46.94
N THR A 88 8.10 2.27 46.83
CA THR A 88 7.77 1.40 47.97
C THR A 88 8.73 0.22 48.11
N HIS A 89 9.80 0.17 47.31
CA HIS A 89 10.70 -0.98 47.30
C HIS A 89 11.82 -0.80 48.33
N ASP A 90 12.11 -1.87 49.06
CA ASP A 90 13.29 -1.92 49.92
C ASP A 90 14.52 -2.15 49.04
N TYR A 91 15.37 -1.13 48.97
CA TYR A 91 16.58 -1.15 48.13
C TYR A 91 17.65 -2.14 48.62
N ASP A 92 17.53 -2.64 49.86
CA ASP A 92 18.46 -3.62 50.42
C ASP A 92 17.98 -5.06 50.12
N ALA A 93 16.80 -5.22 49.52
CA ALA A 93 16.23 -6.50 49.09
C ALA A 93 16.44 -6.78 47.58
N GLU A 94 16.52 -8.06 47.21
CA GLU A 94 16.59 -8.47 45.80
C GLU A 94 15.23 -8.24 45.11
N LEU A 95 15.21 -7.44 44.03
CA LEU A 95 13.99 -7.20 43.26
C LEU A 95 13.67 -8.40 42.35
N ILE A 96 12.60 -9.13 42.65
CA ILE A 96 12.13 -10.24 41.81
C ILE A 96 11.05 -9.75 40.84
N VAL A 97 11.31 -9.91 39.53
CA VAL A 97 10.43 -9.44 38.47
C VAL A 97 9.93 -10.61 37.64
N VAL A 98 8.65 -10.94 37.78
CA VAL A 98 8.00 -11.96 36.94
C VAL A 98 7.43 -11.32 35.68
N MET A 99 7.87 -11.79 34.49
CA MET A 99 7.37 -11.38 33.18
C MET A 99 6.49 -12.47 32.56
N LYS A 100 5.49 -12.07 31.76
CA LYS A 100 4.55 -12.99 31.09
C LYS A 100 4.94 -13.17 29.64
N ASP A 101 4.76 -14.37 29.09
CA ASP A 101 5.01 -14.63 27.67
C ASP A 101 4.16 -13.70 26.80
N SER A 102 4.82 -13.01 25.88
CA SER A 102 4.18 -12.26 24.81
C SER A 102 3.92 -13.26 23.68
N MET A 103 2.86 -14.07 23.82
CA MET A 103 2.32 -14.81 22.69
C MET A 103 1.67 -13.83 21.71
N ARG A 104 2.50 -13.18 20.89
CA ARG A 104 2.02 -12.48 19.71
C ARG A 104 1.75 -13.57 18.68
N VAL A 105 0.51 -14.06 18.66
CA VAL A 105 0.02 -14.89 17.56
C VAL A 105 0.12 -14.01 16.33
N LEU A 106 1.14 -14.25 15.51
CA LEU A 106 1.17 -13.69 14.17
C LEU A 106 0.04 -14.37 13.42
N ASP A 107 -0.83 -13.59 12.79
CA ASP A 107 -1.80 -14.15 11.87
C ASP A 107 -1.01 -14.97 10.86
N GLN A 108 -1.31 -16.26 10.80
CA GLN A 108 -0.71 -17.16 9.83
C GLN A 108 -1.11 -16.62 8.44
N ILE A 109 -0.15 -16.02 7.75
CA ILE A 109 -0.32 -15.68 6.34
C ILE A 109 -0.18 -17.00 5.59
N ASN A 110 -1.31 -17.67 5.38
CA ASN A 110 -1.37 -18.76 4.41
C ASN A 110 -1.23 -18.14 3.02
N VAL A 111 0.01 -18.09 2.53
CA VAL A 111 0.28 -17.95 1.10
C VAL A 111 -0.03 -19.31 0.48
N THR A 112 -1.31 -19.59 0.27
CA THR A 112 -1.71 -20.62 -0.68
C THR A 112 -1.29 -20.10 -2.04
N ASP A 113 -0.31 -20.77 -2.67
CA ASP A 113 0.00 -20.58 -4.07
C ASP A 113 -1.33 -20.69 -4.83
N LEU A 114 -1.78 -19.62 -5.48
CA LEU A 114 -2.92 -19.65 -6.40
C LEU A 114 -2.48 -20.36 -7.70
N ARG A 115 -1.89 -21.54 -7.54
CA ARG A 115 -1.63 -22.51 -8.58
C ARG A 115 -2.89 -23.28 -8.98
N GLU A 116 -4.01 -23.04 -8.30
CA GLU A 116 -5.35 -23.35 -8.82
C GLU A 116 -5.70 -22.33 -9.93
N GLY A 117 -5.03 -22.47 -11.07
CA GLY A 117 -5.25 -21.65 -12.26
C GLY A 117 -4.23 -21.87 -13.38
N GLU A 118 -3.11 -22.55 -13.12
CA GLU A 118 -2.15 -22.88 -14.20
C GLU A 118 -2.61 -24.08 -15.06
N MET A 119 -3.50 -24.93 -14.56
CA MET A 119 -4.21 -25.93 -15.37
C MET A 119 -5.32 -25.27 -16.21
N GLY A 120 -4.96 -24.40 -17.15
CA GLY A 120 -5.92 -23.76 -18.06
C GLY A 120 -5.53 -22.38 -18.56
N LYS A 121 -4.45 -21.77 -18.05
CA LYS A 121 -3.87 -20.58 -18.67
C LYS A 121 -3.26 -20.96 -20.02
N ASN A 122 -4.04 -20.81 -21.07
CA ASN A 122 -3.53 -20.88 -22.44
C ASN A 122 -2.36 -19.89 -22.57
N ALA A 123 -1.29 -20.31 -23.25
CA ALA A 123 -0.06 -19.51 -23.42
C ALA A 123 -0.30 -18.13 -24.06
N SER A 124 -1.49 -17.92 -24.63
CA SER A 124 -1.99 -16.71 -25.26
C SER A 124 -2.76 -15.78 -24.32
N THR A 125 -2.95 -16.12 -23.04
CA THR A 125 -3.71 -15.33 -22.05
C THR A 125 -2.79 -14.63 -21.05
N TYR A 126 -3.00 -13.32 -20.89
CA TYR A 126 -2.20 -12.42 -20.07
C TYR A 126 -3.11 -11.70 -19.07
N VAL A 127 -2.75 -11.79 -17.79
CA VAL A 127 -3.34 -10.95 -16.72
C VAL A 127 -2.46 -9.71 -16.62
N LEU A 128 -3.05 -8.55 -16.86
CA LEU A 128 -2.33 -7.27 -16.92
C LEU A 128 -2.78 -6.37 -15.76
N ASP A 129 -1.80 -5.73 -15.13
CA ASP A 129 -2.04 -4.66 -14.18
C ASP A 129 -2.29 -3.34 -14.95
N PRO A 130 -3.47 -2.71 -14.81
CA PRO A 130 -3.76 -1.43 -15.44
C PRO A 130 -2.77 -0.32 -15.03
N MET A 131 -2.11 -0.43 -13.87
CA MET A 131 -1.13 0.54 -13.40
C MET A 131 0.08 0.62 -14.34
N HIS A 132 0.47 -0.48 -14.99
CA HIS A 132 1.59 -0.49 -15.94
C HIS A 132 1.34 0.40 -17.15
N ALA A 133 0.09 0.56 -17.60
CA ALA A 133 -0.24 1.46 -18.71
C ALA A 133 0.13 2.93 -18.42
N LYS A 134 0.23 3.33 -17.15
CA LYS A 134 0.64 4.69 -16.75
C LYS A 134 2.14 4.93 -16.87
N PHE A 135 2.95 3.86 -16.82
CA PHE A 135 4.40 3.93 -16.86
C PHE A 135 4.97 3.74 -18.27
N ILE A 136 4.16 3.26 -19.21
CA ILE A 136 4.55 3.14 -20.61
C ILE A 136 4.61 4.54 -21.23
N PRO A 137 5.75 4.95 -21.82
CA PRO A 137 5.84 6.18 -22.57
C PRO A 137 4.90 6.13 -23.78
N SER A 138 3.80 6.88 -23.70
CA SER A 138 2.82 6.99 -24.77
C SER A 138 2.26 8.42 -24.81
N PRO A 139 1.96 8.99 -25.99
CA PRO A 139 1.25 10.26 -26.09
C PRO A 139 -0.07 10.25 -25.31
N PHE A 140 -0.71 9.08 -25.25
CA PHE A 140 -1.95 8.85 -24.52
C PHE A 140 -1.79 7.61 -23.63
N GLN A 141 -1.95 7.76 -22.32
CA GLN A 141 -1.83 6.68 -21.31
C GLN A 141 -3.05 5.73 -21.32
N ASP A 142 -3.41 5.24 -22.52
CA ASP A 142 -4.54 4.37 -22.77
C ASP A 142 -4.13 2.88 -22.69
N ILE A 143 -5.07 1.97 -22.45
CA ILE A 143 -4.80 0.52 -22.33
C ILE A 143 -4.18 -0.06 -23.61
N SER A 144 -4.46 0.50 -24.78
CA SER A 144 -3.83 0.08 -26.04
C SER A 144 -2.30 0.13 -25.98
N SER A 145 -1.73 1.14 -25.30
CA SER A 145 -0.28 1.26 -25.11
C SER A 145 0.32 0.07 -24.35
N LEU A 146 -0.43 -0.50 -23.41
CA LEU A 146 -0.07 -1.72 -22.70
C LEU A 146 -0.23 -2.95 -23.60
N LEU A 147 -1.31 -3.04 -24.37
CA LEU A 147 -1.56 -4.20 -25.24
C LEU A 147 -0.51 -4.34 -26.34
N ILE A 148 -0.01 -3.24 -26.91
CA ILE A 148 1.03 -3.26 -27.96
C ILE A 148 2.36 -3.86 -27.45
N THR A 149 2.59 -3.91 -26.13
CA THR A 149 3.77 -4.56 -25.55
C THR A 149 3.70 -6.09 -25.59
N LEU A 150 2.53 -6.66 -25.88
CA LEU A 150 2.32 -8.10 -25.89
C LEU A 150 2.67 -8.73 -27.24
N PRO A 151 3.18 -9.97 -27.24
CA PRO A 151 3.58 -10.65 -28.47
C PRO A 151 2.36 -10.90 -29.38
N GLY A 152 2.52 -10.60 -30.67
CA GLY A 152 1.47 -10.76 -31.65
C GLY A 152 0.41 -9.65 -31.63
N VAL A 153 0.58 -8.60 -30.82
CA VAL A 153 -0.23 -7.39 -30.85
C VAL A 153 0.56 -6.28 -31.56
N SER A 154 -0.09 -5.56 -32.46
CA SER A 154 0.49 -4.41 -33.14
C SER A 154 -0.51 -3.27 -33.25
N ALA A 155 -0.03 -2.04 -33.30
CA ALA A 155 -0.84 -0.89 -33.66
C ALA A 155 -0.52 -0.44 -35.08
N ARG A 156 -1.52 0.10 -35.77
CA ARG A 156 -1.32 0.73 -37.09
C ARG A 156 -0.81 2.17 -36.99
N ASN A 157 -1.06 2.82 -35.84
CA ASN A 157 -0.67 4.20 -35.55
C ASN A 157 -0.58 4.39 -34.03
N GLU A 158 0.44 5.08 -33.54
CA GLU A 158 0.68 5.34 -32.11
C GLU A 158 -0.33 6.34 -31.51
N LEU A 159 -0.97 7.16 -32.35
CA LEU A 159 -2.03 8.09 -31.94
C LEU A 159 -3.43 7.46 -31.98
N SER A 160 -3.51 6.22 -32.45
CA SER A 160 -4.73 5.42 -32.51
C SER A 160 -4.91 4.63 -31.21
N THR A 161 -6.17 4.41 -30.84
CA THR A 161 -6.49 3.49 -29.75
C THR A 161 -6.62 2.04 -30.25
N GLY A 162 -6.69 1.87 -31.58
CA GLY A 162 -6.80 0.60 -32.29
C GLY A 162 -5.59 -0.30 -32.14
N TYR A 163 -5.84 -1.59 -32.01
CA TYR A 163 -4.82 -2.63 -32.03
C TYR A 163 -5.26 -3.79 -32.93
N ALA A 164 -4.29 -4.49 -33.49
CA ALA A 164 -4.44 -5.67 -34.32
C ALA A 164 -3.74 -6.83 -33.61
N VAL A 165 -4.33 -8.02 -33.66
CA VAL A 165 -3.76 -9.22 -33.05
C VAL A 165 -3.56 -10.27 -34.14
N ARG A 166 -2.32 -10.72 -34.33
CA ARG A 166 -1.91 -11.70 -35.35
C ARG A 166 -2.39 -11.36 -36.77
N GLY A 167 -2.41 -10.07 -37.10
CA GLY A 167 -2.84 -9.57 -38.40
C GLY A 167 -4.35 -9.39 -38.57
N GLY A 168 -5.13 -9.74 -37.55
CA GLY A 168 -6.56 -9.46 -37.51
C GLY A 168 -6.87 -7.97 -37.47
N ASN A 169 -8.05 -7.61 -37.93
CA ASN A 169 -8.52 -6.23 -37.95
C ASN A 169 -9.02 -5.78 -36.56
N TYR A 170 -9.18 -4.47 -36.35
CA TYR A 170 -9.57 -3.94 -35.03
C TYR A 170 -10.99 -4.37 -34.60
N ASP A 171 -11.87 -4.67 -35.55
CA ASP A 171 -13.25 -5.11 -35.36
C ASP A 171 -13.37 -6.61 -35.07
N GLU A 172 -12.28 -7.35 -35.22
CA GLU A 172 -12.18 -8.78 -34.89
C GLU A 172 -11.77 -9.02 -33.43
N ASN A 173 -11.46 -7.95 -32.69
CA ASN A 173 -11.17 -7.98 -31.27
C ASN A 173 -12.45 -7.78 -30.45
N LEU A 174 -12.73 -8.70 -29.52
CA LEU A 174 -13.84 -8.58 -28.60
C LEU A 174 -13.41 -7.87 -27.32
N VAL A 175 -14.14 -6.83 -26.95
CA VAL A 175 -13.88 -6.08 -25.72
C VAL A 175 -15.05 -6.25 -24.76
N TYR A 176 -14.76 -6.66 -23.54
CA TYR A 176 -15.72 -6.81 -22.45
C TYR A 176 -15.36 -5.86 -21.33
N VAL A 177 -16.36 -5.17 -20.78
CA VAL A 177 -16.23 -4.39 -19.54
C VAL A 177 -17.24 -4.90 -18.55
N ASN A 178 -16.77 -5.37 -17.40
CA ASN A 178 -17.60 -6.06 -16.40
C ASN A 178 -18.44 -7.20 -16.99
N ASN A 179 -17.84 -8.01 -17.87
CA ASN A 179 -18.49 -9.08 -18.64
C ASN A 179 -19.59 -8.63 -19.62
N PHE A 180 -19.77 -7.33 -19.85
CA PHE A 180 -20.66 -6.83 -20.90
C PHE A 180 -19.86 -6.59 -22.19
N PRO A 181 -20.29 -7.14 -23.34
CA PRO A 181 -19.62 -6.90 -24.61
C PRO A 181 -19.81 -5.43 -25.01
N ILE A 182 -18.69 -4.76 -25.30
CA ILE A 182 -18.67 -3.41 -25.84
C ILE A 182 -18.42 -3.52 -27.34
N TYR A 183 -19.48 -3.32 -28.11
CA TYR A 183 -19.39 -3.32 -29.56
C TYR A 183 -18.74 -2.03 -30.05
N ARG A 184 -17.70 -2.16 -30.86
CA ARG A 184 -16.97 -1.04 -31.47
C ARG A 184 -16.59 0.04 -30.43
N PRO A 185 -15.73 -0.30 -29.45
CA PRO A 185 -15.25 0.66 -28.45
C PRO A 185 -14.45 1.82 -29.07
N GLN A 186 -14.18 1.75 -30.37
CA GLN A 186 -13.42 2.73 -31.14
C GLN A 186 -14.30 3.25 -32.28
N ILE A 187 -14.49 4.56 -32.32
CA ILE A 187 -15.12 5.22 -33.46
C ILE A 187 -14.02 5.45 -34.49
N VAL A 188 -14.17 4.82 -35.64
CA VAL A 188 -13.16 4.81 -36.70
C VAL A 188 -13.24 6.14 -37.45
N THR A 189 -12.51 7.14 -36.97
CA THR A 189 -12.13 8.31 -37.75
C THR A 189 -10.70 8.08 -38.19
N SER A 190 -10.48 7.92 -39.49
CA SER A 190 -9.18 7.58 -40.07
C SER A 190 -8.09 8.61 -39.71
N GLY A 191 -6.97 8.11 -39.17
CA GLY A 191 -5.73 8.88 -39.02
C GLY A 191 -5.57 9.57 -37.67
N GLN A 192 -5.31 10.88 -37.68
CA GLN A 192 -4.94 11.68 -36.49
C GLN A 192 -6.16 12.18 -35.68
N GLN A 193 -7.36 11.70 -36.01
CA GLN A 193 -8.63 12.11 -35.43
C GLN A 193 -9.21 11.10 -34.44
N GLU A 194 -8.42 10.12 -33.99
CA GLU A 194 -8.91 9.14 -33.02
C GLU A 194 -9.02 9.71 -31.60
N GLY A 195 -10.06 9.25 -30.90
CA GLY A 195 -10.49 9.78 -29.61
C GLY A 195 -9.89 9.11 -28.38
N LEU A 196 -10.63 9.21 -27.27
CA LEU A 196 -10.37 8.44 -26.05
C LEU A 196 -10.72 6.98 -26.29
N SER A 197 -9.93 6.06 -25.74
CA SER A 197 -10.36 4.66 -25.62
C SER A 197 -11.61 4.59 -24.76
N PHE A 198 -12.59 3.75 -25.11
CA PHE A 198 -13.77 3.53 -24.26
C PHE A 198 -13.37 3.20 -22.81
N ILE A 199 -12.30 2.41 -22.64
CA ILE A 199 -11.88 1.95 -21.33
C ILE A 199 -11.12 3.08 -20.61
N ASN A 200 -11.57 3.42 -19.39
CA ASN A 200 -10.89 4.36 -18.53
C ASN A 200 -9.95 3.64 -17.56
N THR A 201 -8.65 3.68 -17.84
CA THR A 201 -7.58 3.03 -17.05
C THR A 201 -7.64 3.37 -15.56
N ASP A 202 -8.11 4.56 -15.18
CA ASP A 202 -8.22 4.97 -13.77
C ASP A 202 -9.33 4.23 -13.01
N LEU A 203 -10.34 3.72 -13.73
CA LEU A 203 -11.49 2.98 -13.19
C LEU A 203 -11.26 1.45 -13.21
N VAL A 204 -10.19 0.98 -13.87
CA VAL A 204 -9.91 -0.44 -14.04
C VAL A 204 -9.25 -1.02 -12.80
N GLN A 205 -9.71 -2.20 -12.40
CA GLN A 205 -9.11 -3.04 -11.36
C GLN A 205 -8.18 -4.09 -11.95
N GLY A 206 -8.59 -4.72 -13.06
CA GLY A 206 -7.82 -5.79 -13.68
C GLY A 206 -8.19 -5.97 -15.15
N ILE A 207 -7.23 -6.47 -15.91
CA ILE A 207 -7.37 -6.71 -17.34
C ILE A 207 -6.93 -8.15 -17.63
N ASN A 208 -7.76 -8.90 -18.31
CA ASN A 208 -7.45 -10.21 -18.84
C ASN A 208 -7.49 -10.13 -20.37
N PHE A 209 -6.33 -10.24 -21.00
CA PHE A 209 -6.21 -10.22 -22.45
C PHE A 209 -5.89 -11.62 -22.96
N SER A 210 -6.54 -12.05 -24.04
CA SER A 210 -6.21 -13.31 -24.69
C SER A 210 -6.07 -13.12 -26.20
N SER A 211 -4.93 -13.52 -26.75
CA SER A 211 -4.64 -13.52 -28.19
C SER A 211 -5.09 -14.80 -28.91
N GLY A 212 -5.85 -15.65 -28.23
CA GLY A 212 -6.35 -16.92 -28.75
C GLY A 212 -6.71 -17.90 -27.63
N GLY A 213 -7.63 -18.83 -27.87
CA GLY A 213 -8.00 -19.84 -26.88
C GLY A 213 -8.62 -19.25 -25.61
N TRP A 214 -9.55 -18.31 -25.74
CA TRP A 214 -10.32 -17.82 -24.59
C TRP A 214 -11.47 -18.77 -24.23
N GLU A 215 -12.07 -18.56 -23.07
CA GLU A 215 -13.22 -19.35 -22.61
C GLU A 215 -14.42 -19.20 -23.56
N ALA A 216 -15.19 -20.27 -23.76
CA ALA A 216 -16.35 -20.29 -24.67
C ALA A 216 -17.42 -19.23 -24.37
N LYS A 217 -17.45 -18.68 -23.15
CA LYS A 217 -18.40 -17.62 -22.75
C LYS A 217 -18.19 -16.28 -23.46
N TYR A 218 -17.00 -16.04 -24.04
CA TYR A 218 -16.69 -14.78 -24.71
C TYR A 218 -16.98 -14.80 -26.22
N GLY A 219 -17.74 -15.77 -26.73
CA GLY A 219 -18.26 -15.73 -28.10
C GLY A 219 -17.21 -15.92 -29.21
N ASP A 220 -17.59 -15.53 -30.42
CA ASP A 220 -16.98 -15.83 -31.71
C ASP A 220 -15.94 -14.79 -32.18
N GLY A 221 -15.09 -14.33 -31.25
CA GLY A 221 -13.98 -13.44 -31.59
C GLY A 221 -13.07 -14.07 -32.65
N LEU A 222 -12.58 -13.26 -33.59
CA LEU A 222 -11.70 -13.77 -34.65
C LEU A 222 -10.22 -13.52 -34.34
N ALA A 223 -9.90 -12.46 -33.59
CA ALA A 223 -8.52 -12.06 -33.31
C ALA A 223 -8.14 -12.16 -31.82
N SER A 224 -8.94 -11.57 -30.92
CA SER A 224 -8.62 -11.55 -29.48
C SER A 224 -9.83 -11.27 -28.58
N THR A 225 -9.67 -11.51 -27.28
CA THR A 225 -10.60 -11.07 -26.24
C THR A 225 -9.89 -10.22 -25.19
N LEU A 226 -10.41 -9.03 -24.93
CA LEU A 226 -9.99 -8.14 -23.88
C LEU A 226 -11.11 -8.03 -22.84
N ASN A 227 -10.95 -8.69 -21.68
CA ASN A 227 -11.87 -8.55 -20.57
C ASN A 227 -11.32 -7.57 -19.53
N VAL A 228 -12.08 -6.52 -19.28
CA VAL A 228 -11.73 -5.45 -18.34
C VAL A 228 -12.71 -5.50 -17.18
N GLN A 229 -12.17 -5.51 -15.97
CA GLN A 229 -12.95 -5.40 -14.75
C GLN A 229 -12.76 -4.00 -14.16
N TYR A 230 -13.86 -3.27 -13.95
CA TYR A 230 -13.82 -2.00 -13.22
C TYR A 230 -13.82 -2.26 -11.71
N LYS A 231 -13.26 -1.32 -10.97
CA LYS A 231 -13.11 -1.41 -9.51
C LYS A 231 -14.45 -1.49 -8.80
N THR A 232 -14.49 -2.33 -7.77
CA THR A 232 -15.49 -2.26 -6.70
C THR A 232 -14.81 -1.72 -5.44
N PRO A 233 -14.84 -0.39 -5.21
CA PRO A 233 -14.06 0.24 -4.14
C PRO A 233 -14.62 -0.12 -2.76
N ASP A 234 -13.74 -0.47 -1.81
CA ASP A 234 -14.14 -0.69 -0.40
C ASP A 234 -13.94 0.56 0.48
N LYS A 235 -13.12 1.50 0.00
CA LYS A 235 -12.74 2.73 0.69
C LYS A 235 -12.88 3.91 -0.27
N MET A 236 -13.03 5.11 0.30
CA MET A 236 -12.96 6.33 -0.51
C MET A 236 -11.54 6.56 -1.00
N ALA A 237 -11.39 6.74 -2.30
CA ALA A 237 -10.16 7.10 -2.97
C ALA A 237 -10.46 7.96 -4.20
N GLY A 238 -9.42 8.54 -4.77
CA GLY A 238 -9.53 9.30 -6.00
C GLY A 238 -8.17 9.59 -6.57
N SER A 239 -8.12 9.96 -7.84
CA SER A 239 -6.91 10.47 -8.46
C SER A 239 -7.21 11.65 -9.36
N LEU A 240 -6.20 12.49 -9.52
CA LEU A 240 -6.19 13.59 -10.47
C LEU A 240 -4.90 13.49 -11.30
N ASN A 241 -5.05 13.48 -12.61
CA ASN A 241 -3.96 13.53 -13.58
C ASN A 241 -4.15 14.77 -14.46
N ILE A 242 -3.10 15.57 -14.59
CA ILE A 242 -3.09 16.77 -15.43
C ILE A 242 -1.79 16.73 -16.24
N GLY A 243 -1.91 16.85 -17.56
CA GLY A 243 -0.80 16.85 -18.49
C GLY A 243 -1.03 17.81 -19.66
N LEU A 244 -0.02 17.95 -20.52
CA LEU A 244 -0.05 18.86 -21.66
C LEU A 244 -1.12 18.49 -22.70
N LEU A 245 -1.40 17.19 -22.82
CA LEU A 245 -2.32 16.64 -23.83
C LEU A 245 -3.71 16.34 -23.23
N GLY A 246 -3.97 16.65 -21.97
CA GLY A 246 -5.24 16.34 -21.33
C GLY A 246 -5.15 16.18 -19.82
N GLY A 247 -6.23 15.67 -19.23
CA GLY A 247 -6.28 15.33 -17.82
C GLY A 247 -7.40 14.34 -17.53
N SER A 248 -7.29 13.63 -16.41
CA SER A 248 -8.32 12.74 -15.90
C SER A 248 -8.51 12.96 -14.42
N ALA A 249 -9.73 12.75 -13.96
CA ALA A 249 -10.06 12.72 -12.54
C ALA A 249 -10.97 11.52 -12.27
N HIS A 250 -10.77 10.84 -11.15
CA HIS A 250 -11.71 9.85 -10.66
C HIS A 250 -11.96 9.99 -9.16
N LEU A 251 -13.15 9.58 -8.77
CA LEU A 251 -13.61 9.47 -7.40
C LEU A 251 -14.26 8.11 -7.24
N GLU A 252 -13.84 7.38 -6.22
CA GLU A 252 -14.36 6.05 -5.90
C GLU A 252 -14.66 5.97 -4.41
N GLY A 253 -15.64 5.18 -4.04
CA GLY A 253 -15.97 4.98 -2.64
C GLY A 253 -17.14 4.06 -2.40
N THR A 254 -17.29 3.70 -1.14
CA THR A 254 -18.42 2.91 -0.66
C THR A 254 -19.14 3.65 0.47
N GLY A 255 -20.46 3.59 0.45
CA GLY A 255 -21.33 4.18 1.45
C GLY A 255 -21.14 3.54 2.82
N ARG A 256 -21.62 4.23 3.86
CA ARG A 256 -21.39 3.86 5.28
C ARG A 256 -21.82 2.43 5.64
N ASP A 257 -22.82 1.90 4.93
CA ASP A 257 -23.37 0.56 5.18
C ASP A 257 -22.68 -0.54 4.34
N SER A 258 -21.64 -0.23 3.58
CA SER A 258 -20.96 -1.15 2.64
C SER A 258 -21.84 -1.78 1.55
N ARG A 259 -23.12 -1.40 1.46
CA ARG A 259 -24.08 -1.90 0.46
C ARG A 259 -24.08 -1.14 -0.86
N PHE A 260 -23.57 0.10 -0.85
CA PHE A 260 -23.53 0.95 -2.05
C PHE A 260 -22.08 1.30 -2.37
N SER A 261 -21.64 1.04 -3.60
CA SER A 261 -20.34 1.47 -4.10
C SER A 261 -20.53 2.35 -5.33
N TYR A 262 -19.77 3.43 -5.43
CA TYR A 262 -19.75 4.32 -6.58
C TYR A 262 -18.34 4.45 -7.12
N LEU A 263 -18.25 4.58 -8.44
CA LEU A 263 -17.01 4.80 -9.17
C LEU A 263 -17.32 5.77 -10.30
N ILE A 264 -16.72 6.96 -10.26
CA ILE A 264 -17.00 8.04 -11.19
C ILE A 264 -15.68 8.56 -11.73
N GLY A 265 -15.57 8.73 -13.04
CA GLY A 265 -14.38 9.26 -13.70
C GLY A 265 -14.73 10.20 -14.84
N GLY A 266 -13.90 11.20 -15.05
CA GLY A 266 -13.97 12.10 -16.21
C GLY A 266 -12.60 12.26 -16.84
N ARG A 267 -12.55 12.35 -18.16
CA ARG A 267 -11.31 12.58 -18.90
C ARG A 267 -11.51 13.66 -19.95
N LEU A 268 -10.45 14.42 -20.17
CA LEU A 268 -10.31 15.41 -21.23
C LEU A 268 -9.01 15.11 -21.98
N LYS A 269 -9.06 15.04 -23.30
CA LYS A 269 -7.90 14.77 -24.16
C LYS A 269 -7.88 15.76 -25.31
N SER A 270 -6.71 16.31 -25.61
CA SER A 270 -6.47 17.27 -26.67
C SER A 270 -5.11 17.00 -27.32
N SER A 271 -5.14 16.39 -28.50
CA SER A 271 -3.93 16.10 -29.29
C SER A 271 -3.42 17.30 -30.08
N THR A 272 -4.10 18.46 -30.01
CA THR A 272 -3.80 19.65 -30.81
C THR A 272 -2.36 20.12 -30.65
N TYR A 273 -1.81 20.08 -29.44
CA TYR A 273 -0.43 20.52 -29.18
C TYR A 273 0.59 19.65 -29.93
N LEU A 274 0.39 18.33 -29.92
CA LEU A 274 1.25 17.38 -30.62
C LEU A 274 1.08 17.44 -32.14
N LEU A 275 -0.14 17.59 -32.63
CA LEU A 275 -0.41 17.58 -34.07
C LEU A 275 0.02 18.89 -34.76
N ASN A 276 0.05 20.01 -34.03
CA ASN A 276 0.51 21.30 -34.57
C ASN A 276 2.02 21.35 -34.85
N THR A 277 2.82 20.42 -34.30
CA THR A 277 4.27 20.37 -34.56
C THR A 277 4.63 19.54 -35.79
N LEU A 278 3.67 18.86 -36.40
CA LEU A 278 3.88 18.04 -37.60
C LEU A 278 3.93 18.92 -38.86
N GLU A 279 4.73 18.51 -39.85
CA GLU A 279 4.84 19.20 -41.14
C GLU A 279 3.54 19.14 -41.95
N THR A 280 2.78 18.04 -41.79
CA THR A 280 1.50 17.82 -42.46
C THR A 280 0.36 18.38 -41.59
N LYS A 281 -0.30 19.43 -42.08
CA LYS A 281 -1.44 20.05 -41.42
C LYS A 281 -2.75 19.50 -41.98
N GLY A 282 -3.56 18.89 -41.13
CA GLY A 282 -4.92 18.48 -41.47
C GLY A 282 -5.96 19.42 -40.87
N GLU A 283 -7.17 19.42 -41.44
CA GLU A 283 -8.31 20.14 -40.88
C GLU A 283 -9.01 19.24 -39.85
N TYR A 284 -8.53 19.27 -38.61
CA TYR A 284 -9.09 18.48 -37.51
C TYR A 284 -9.05 19.21 -36.17
N ARG A 285 -9.99 18.88 -35.28
CA ARG A 285 -10.04 19.37 -33.89
C ARG A 285 -10.09 18.16 -32.94
N PRO A 286 -8.93 17.62 -32.54
CA PRO A 286 -8.81 16.34 -31.83
C PRO A 286 -9.02 16.55 -30.32
N ARG A 287 -10.19 17.08 -29.95
CA ARG A 287 -10.57 17.34 -28.57
C ARG A 287 -11.68 16.39 -28.17
N PHE A 288 -11.44 15.64 -27.11
CA PHE A 288 -12.32 14.60 -26.62
C PHE A 288 -12.55 14.78 -25.14
N ALA A 289 -13.77 14.47 -24.71
CA ALA A 289 -14.16 14.47 -23.33
C ALA A 289 -15.06 13.26 -23.10
N ASP A 290 -14.88 12.59 -21.97
CA ASP A 290 -15.80 11.56 -21.53
C ASP A 290 -16.05 11.64 -20.02
N VAL A 291 -17.20 11.11 -19.63
CA VAL A 291 -17.58 10.92 -18.23
C VAL A 291 -18.14 9.52 -18.13
N GLN A 292 -17.64 8.76 -17.17
CA GLN A 292 -18.06 7.39 -16.90
C GLN A 292 -18.45 7.28 -15.43
N ALA A 293 -19.55 6.58 -15.18
CA ALA A 293 -20.01 6.31 -13.82
C ALA A 293 -20.48 4.87 -13.73
N TYR A 294 -20.09 4.20 -12.65
CA TYR A 294 -20.46 2.84 -12.33
C TYR A 294 -20.93 2.79 -10.88
N PHE A 295 -22.16 2.31 -10.67
CA PHE A 295 -22.79 2.23 -9.37
C PHE A 295 -23.21 0.80 -9.11
N ASN A 296 -22.90 0.28 -7.93
CA ASN A 296 -23.42 -1.00 -7.46
C ASN A 296 -24.19 -0.79 -6.16
N TYR A 297 -25.33 -1.46 -6.07
CA TYR A 297 -26.13 -1.49 -4.86
C TYR A 297 -26.51 -2.95 -4.56
N ASP A 298 -26.12 -3.42 -3.39
CA ASP A 298 -26.46 -4.75 -2.90
C ASP A 298 -27.85 -4.72 -2.23
N MET A 299 -28.82 -5.37 -2.88
CA MET A 299 -30.21 -5.48 -2.41
C MET A 299 -30.45 -6.73 -1.55
N SER A 300 -29.45 -7.59 -1.35
CA SER A 300 -29.61 -8.81 -0.56
C SER A 300 -29.87 -8.49 0.92
N GLN A 301 -30.92 -9.08 1.49
CA GLN A 301 -31.18 -9.07 2.94
C GLN A 301 -30.38 -10.15 3.70
N LYS A 302 -29.56 -10.95 3.03
CA LYS A 302 -28.69 -11.94 3.68
C LYS A 302 -27.29 -11.40 3.82
N GLU A 303 -26.73 -11.62 5.02
CA GLU A 303 -25.39 -11.29 5.47
C GLU A 303 -24.37 -11.23 4.33
N VAL A 304 -23.59 -10.16 4.35
CA VAL A 304 -22.44 -9.93 3.49
C VAL A 304 -21.62 -11.22 3.43
N VAL A 305 -21.79 -11.99 2.35
CA VAL A 305 -20.83 -13.02 1.99
C VAL A 305 -19.54 -12.26 1.78
N ALA A 306 -18.57 -12.48 2.67
CA ALA A 306 -17.27 -11.86 2.60
C ALA A 306 -16.78 -11.98 1.15
N ARG A 307 -16.73 -10.83 0.45
CA ARG A 307 -16.24 -10.78 -0.92
C ARG A 307 -14.83 -11.35 -0.85
N PRO A 308 -14.50 -12.38 -1.64
CA PRO A 308 -13.15 -12.91 -1.63
C PRO A 308 -12.23 -11.74 -1.96
N LYS A 309 -11.41 -11.35 -0.98
CA LYS A 309 -10.27 -10.49 -1.25
C LYS A 309 -9.44 -11.29 -2.23
N LEU A 310 -9.48 -10.90 -3.50
CA LEU A 310 -8.41 -11.24 -4.42
C LEU A 310 -7.19 -10.55 -3.83
N ALA A 311 -6.42 -11.31 -3.05
CA ALA A 311 -5.13 -10.91 -2.57
C ALA A 311 -4.26 -10.64 -3.81
N CYS A 312 -3.78 -9.40 -3.93
CA CYS A 312 -2.58 -9.13 -4.71
C CYS A 312 -1.38 -9.84 -4.09
#